data_AF-A0A2D6M5W3-F1
#
_entry.id   AF-A0A2D6M5W3-F1
#
_cell.length_a   1.000
_cell.length_b   1.000
_cell.length_c   1.000
_cell.angle_alpha   90.00
_cell.angle_beta   90.00
_cell.angle_gamma   90.00
#
_symmetry.space_group_name_H-M   'P 1'
#
loop_
_entity.id
_entity.type
_entity.pdbx_description
1 polymer ?
#
loop_
_entity_poly.entity_id
_entity_poly.type
_entity_poly.pdbx_seq_one_letter_code
_entity_poly.pdbx_strand_id
1 'polypeptide(L)'
;MDFFSSKRPTTLKTTGAVSFKTSGEGVPVLYKETISLKERLSMMPHLLATAMFAGAMIVATVSAPLADEGDDDGVPQYVVKDDGSVNKATYQGYRRYHMECHRCHGADGLGHLAPDLVNSLKTMDYETFMEIAVNGVEANIKSTGGVMPGFGANPNLGPYLDNIYMYLKARADGKLAPGRPDRFDREELNF
;
A
#
# COMPACT_ATOMS: atom_id res chain seq x y z
N MET A 1 -12.93 -5.76 61.53
CA MET A 1 -12.26 -6.41 60.39
C MET A 1 -11.40 -5.34 59.76
N ASP A 2 -10.12 -5.45 60.02
CA ASP A 2 -9.08 -4.47 59.76
C ASP A 2 -8.10 -5.01 58.71
N PHE A 3 -7.49 -4.06 57.98
CA PHE A 3 -6.13 -4.12 57.41
C PHE A 3 -5.83 -4.83 56.07
N PHE A 4 -5.56 -4.01 55.03
CA PHE A 4 -4.25 -3.76 54.36
C PHE A 4 -4.54 -3.17 52.95
N SER A 5 -4.26 -1.90 52.64
CA SER A 5 -2.93 -1.28 52.41
C SER A 5 -2.13 -1.94 51.28
N SER A 6 -2.11 -1.31 50.09
CA SER A 6 -0.85 -1.05 49.36
C SER A 6 -1.04 -0.03 48.22
N LYS A 7 -0.04 0.82 48.11
CA LYS A 7 0.10 2.04 47.32
C LYS A 7 0.23 1.77 45.81
N ARG A 8 -0.37 2.63 44.98
CA ARG A 8 0.05 2.79 43.57
C ARG A 8 1.27 3.71 43.52
N PRO A 9 2.39 3.31 42.91
CA PRO A 9 3.52 4.20 42.75
C PRO A 9 3.22 5.26 41.69
N THR A 10 3.49 6.49 42.10
CA THR A 10 3.52 7.72 41.32
C THR A 10 4.86 7.85 40.58
N THR A 11 4.82 8.59 39.46
CA THR A 11 5.95 9.21 38.74
C THR A 11 6.74 8.32 37.76
N LEU A 12 6.43 8.44 36.47
CA LEU A 12 7.47 8.48 35.44
C LEU A 12 7.61 9.94 35.00
N LYS A 13 8.71 10.56 35.41
CA LYS A 13 9.16 11.86 34.92
C LYS A 13 9.66 11.68 33.48
N THR A 14 8.84 12.04 32.49
CA THR A 14 9.39 12.47 31.19
C THR A 14 9.75 13.94 31.33
N THR A 15 11.04 14.17 31.59
CA THR A 15 11.69 15.44 31.31
C THR A 15 11.97 15.47 29.81
N GLY A 16 11.61 16.56 29.15
CA GLY A 16 11.86 16.75 27.72
C GLY A 16 10.67 17.39 27.03
N ALA A 17 10.57 18.71 27.15
CA ALA A 17 9.66 19.51 26.35
C ALA A 17 10.00 19.33 24.86
N VAL A 18 9.05 18.85 24.07
CA VAL A 18 9.07 19.05 22.62
C VAL A 18 7.88 19.93 22.30
N SER A 19 8.19 21.20 22.11
CA SER A 19 7.25 22.22 21.68
C SER A 19 6.80 21.89 20.25
N PHE A 20 5.50 21.66 20.05
CA PHE A 20 4.92 21.58 18.73
C PHE A 20 4.93 22.98 18.12
N LYS A 21 5.71 23.17 17.05
CA LYS A 21 5.59 24.32 16.16
C LYS A 21 4.82 23.87 14.93
N THR A 22 3.59 24.35 14.82
CA THR A 22 2.80 24.29 13.60
C THR A 22 3.51 25.14 12.53
N SER A 23 3.82 24.54 11.39
CA SER A 23 4.00 25.24 10.12
C SER A 23 3.61 24.25 9.04
N GLY A 24 2.76 24.71 8.13
CA GLY A 24 2.39 23.93 6.95
C GLY A 24 3.59 23.63 6.06
N GLU A 25 3.26 22.94 4.95
CA GLU A 25 4.13 22.50 3.86
C GLU A 25 4.62 21.04 3.99
N GLY A 26 4.14 20.22 3.04
CA GLY A 26 4.84 19.07 2.45
C GLY A 26 5.28 17.96 3.39
N VAL A 27 4.61 16.81 3.32
CA VAL A 27 5.19 15.55 3.83
C VAL A 27 6.49 15.29 3.07
N PRO A 28 7.66 15.20 3.74
CA PRO A 28 8.92 14.97 3.07
C PRO A 28 8.98 13.53 2.54
N VAL A 29 8.95 13.42 1.22
CA VAL A 29 9.41 12.24 0.48
C VAL A 29 10.88 12.06 0.81
N LEU A 30 11.22 10.94 1.46
CA LEU A 30 12.59 10.58 1.82
C LEU A 30 13.36 10.20 0.54
N TYR A 31 13.79 11.20 -0.21
CA TYR A 31 14.81 11.06 -1.25
C TYR A 31 16.13 10.68 -0.58
N LYS A 32 16.60 9.50 -0.94
CA LYS A 32 17.84 8.86 -0.49
C LYS A 32 19.03 9.78 -0.75
N GLU A 33 19.60 10.39 0.29
CA GLU A 33 20.89 11.08 0.19
C GLU A 33 21.99 10.07 -0.19
N THR A 34 22.63 10.34 -1.33
CA THR A 34 23.84 9.64 -1.79
C THR A 34 25.03 10.12 -0.97
N ILE A 35 25.25 9.47 0.17
CA ILE A 35 26.45 9.69 0.98
C ILE A 35 27.67 9.25 0.15
N SER A 36 28.45 10.25 -0.25
CA SER A 36 29.71 10.14 -0.98
C SER A 36 30.68 9.17 -0.29
N LEU A 37 31.11 8.16 -1.05
CA LEU A 37 32.09 7.13 -0.67
C LEU A 37 33.48 7.67 -0.27
N LYS A 38 33.74 8.97 -0.44
CA LYS A 38 35.06 9.57 -0.19
C LYS A 38 35.38 9.88 1.28
N GLU A 39 34.39 9.97 2.18
CA GLU A 39 34.65 10.38 3.57
C GLU A 39 34.72 9.22 4.58
N ARG A 40 34.46 7.98 4.17
CA ARG A 40 34.61 6.80 5.07
C ARG A 40 36.05 6.26 5.14
N LEU A 41 36.97 6.79 4.34
CA LEU A 41 38.33 6.27 4.23
C LEU A 41 39.33 6.87 5.24
N SER A 42 38.93 7.86 6.04
CA SER A 42 39.88 8.62 6.90
C SER A 42 39.82 8.31 8.41
N MET A 43 39.08 7.29 8.88
CA MET A 43 39.01 7.00 10.31
C MET A 43 39.15 5.52 10.66
N MET A 44 40.30 4.90 10.35
CA MET A 44 40.70 3.64 11.00
C MET A 44 42.23 3.51 11.07
N PRO A 45 42.85 3.60 12.26
CA PRO A 45 44.04 2.83 12.56
C PRO A 45 43.75 1.84 13.70
N HIS A 46 43.99 0.56 13.37
CA HIS A 46 44.36 -0.56 14.25
C HIS A 46 43.53 -0.84 15.50
N LEU A 47 42.75 -1.94 15.46
CA LEU A 47 42.89 -3.03 16.43
C LEU A 47 42.35 -4.35 15.85
N LEU A 48 43.20 -5.36 15.96
CA LEU A 48 43.04 -6.71 15.45
C LEU A 48 42.06 -7.55 16.28
N ALA A 49 41.20 -8.27 15.54
CA ALA A 49 40.73 -9.64 15.78
C ALA A 49 40.11 -10.02 17.14
N THR A 50 38.78 -10.21 17.15
CA THR A 50 38.12 -11.36 17.84
C THR A 50 36.80 -11.73 17.14
N ALA A 51 36.71 -13.00 16.71
CA ALA A 51 35.54 -13.89 16.56
C ALA A 51 34.23 -13.31 15.99
N MET A 52 33.86 -13.62 14.73
CA MET A 52 33.03 -14.78 14.36
C MET A 52 31.89 -15.08 15.35
N PHE A 53 30.70 -14.48 15.13
CA PHE A 53 29.44 -15.23 15.09
C PHE A 53 28.33 -14.43 14.40
N ALA A 54 27.76 -15.07 13.37
CA ALA A 54 26.40 -14.97 12.85
C ALA A 54 25.69 -13.60 12.82
N GLY A 55 25.52 -13.08 11.61
CA GLY A 55 24.57 -12.01 11.35
C GLY A 55 24.47 -11.66 9.87
N ALA A 56 24.45 -12.66 8.98
CA ALA A 56 23.99 -12.44 7.62
C ALA A 56 22.48 -12.15 7.70
N MET A 57 22.12 -10.89 7.97
CA MET A 57 20.79 -10.38 7.73
C MET A 57 20.58 -10.49 6.22
N ILE A 58 19.97 -11.60 5.80
CA ILE A 58 19.29 -11.67 4.52
C ILE A 58 18.24 -10.59 4.60
N VAL A 59 18.50 -9.45 3.95
CA VAL A 59 17.48 -8.47 3.64
C VAL A 59 16.44 -9.23 2.86
N ALA A 60 15.33 -9.58 3.51
CA ALA A 60 14.15 -10.08 2.84
C ALA A 60 13.73 -8.96 1.90
N THR A 61 14.04 -9.12 0.61
CA THR A 61 13.50 -8.27 -0.44
C THR A 61 12.00 -8.46 -0.38
N VAL A 62 11.29 -7.51 0.22
CA VAL A 62 9.85 -7.38 0.06
C VAL A 62 9.64 -7.14 -1.43
N SER A 63 9.30 -8.20 -2.16
CA SER A 63 8.89 -8.09 -3.55
C SER A 63 7.52 -7.40 -3.57
N ALA A 64 7.55 -6.07 -3.66
CA ALA A 64 6.39 -5.28 -4.05
C ALA A 64 5.98 -5.65 -5.49
N PRO A 65 4.70 -5.55 -5.83
CA PRO A 65 4.17 -6.01 -7.10
C PRO A 65 4.64 -5.13 -8.26
N LEU A 66 4.88 -5.81 -9.38
CA LEU A 66 5.21 -5.24 -10.67
C LEU A 66 3.96 -4.49 -11.17
N ALA A 67 3.92 -3.16 -11.04
CA ALA A 67 3.15 -2.38 -11.99
C ALA A 67 3.85 -2.53 -13.34
N ASP A 68 3.15 -3.15 -14.29
CA ASP A 68 3.58 -3.20 -15.70
C ASP A 68 3.62 -1.75 -16.20
N GLU A 69 4.58 -1.41 -17.06
CA GLU A 69 4.97 -0.04 -17.43
C GLU A 69 3.78 0.94 -17.52
N GLY A 70 3.85 2.05 -16.78
CA GLY A 70 2.83 3.11 -16.85
C GLY A 70 2.84 3.84 -18.19
N ASP A 71 1.82 4.66 -18.45
CA ASP A 71 1.81 5.54 -19.62
C ASP A 71 2.84 6.69 -19.50
N ASP A 72 2.86 7.60 -20.48
CA ASP A 72 3.77 8.74 -20.51
C ASP A 72 3.63 9.66 -19.27
N ASP A 73 2.45 9.63 -18.63
CA ASP A 73 2.13 10.38 -17.41
C ASP A 73 2.41 9.57 -16.12
N GLY A 74 2.88 8.33 -16.25
CA GLY A 74 3.20 7.43 -15.15
C GLY A 74 1.99 6.70 -14.56
N VAL A 75 0.82 6.74 -15.21
CA VAL A 75 -0.38 6.03 -14.75
C VAL A 75 -0.23 4.54 -15.04
N PRO A 76 -0.37 3.65 -14.04
CA PRO A 76 -0.26 2.21 -14.21
C PRO A 76 -1.28 1.67 -15.23
N GLN A 77 -0.82 0.88 -16.20
CA GLN A 77 -1.66 0.34 -17.27
C GLN A 77 -1.99 -1.13 -17.08
N TYR A 78 -3.27 -1.47 -17.21
CA TYR A 78 -3.70 -2.86 -17.22
C TYR A 78 -3.41 -3.50 -18.59
N VAL A 79 -3.26 -4.83 -18.60
CA VAL A 79 -3.19 -5.61 -19.84
C VAL A 79 -4.22 -6.72 -19.77
N VAL A 80 -5.17 -6.72 -20.71
CA VAL A 80 -6.19 -7.75 -20.89
C VAL A 80 -6.11 -8.25 -22.34
N LYS A 81 -6.01 -9.57 -22.52
CA LYS A 81 -6.06 -10.22 -23.83
C LYS A 81 -7.51 -10.45 -24.27
N ASP A 82 -7.68 -10.78 -25.55
CA ASP A 82 -9.00 -11.03 -26.15
C ASP A 82 -9.76 -12.19 -25.49
N ASP A 83 -9.05 -13.15 -24.88
CA ASP A 83 -9.63 -14.26 -24.12
C ASP A 83 -10.03 -13.88 -22.68
N GLY A 84 -9.83 -12.62 -22.26
CA GLY A 84 -10.11 -12.12 -20.93
C GLY A 84 -9.03 -12.41 -19.89
N SER A 85 -7.92 -13.04 -20.27
CA SER A 85 -6.77 -13.25 -19.38
C SER A 85 -5.98 -11.95 -19.20
N VAL A 86 -5.35 -11.79 -18.02
CA VAL A 86 -4.67 -10.55 -17.63
C VAL A 86 -3.21 -10.77 -17.24
N ASN A 87 -2.40 -9.69 -17.24
CA ASN A 87 -1.03 -9.74 -16.74
C ASN A 87 -0.99 -9.97 -15.21
N LYS A 88 0.17 -10.35 -14.66
CA LYS A 88 0.33 -10.56 -13.22
C LYS A 88 -0.03 -9.34 -12.38
N ALA A 89 0.27 -8.14 -12.84
CA ALA A 89 -0.06 -6.90 -12.15
C ALA A 89 -1.57 -6.79 -11.89
N THR A 90 -2.36 -6.79 -12.96
CA THR A 90 -3.83 -6.74 -12.92
C THR A 90 -4.41 -7.91 -12.13
N TYR A 91 -3.85 -9.12 -12.27
CA TYR A 91 -4.27 -10.28 -11.49
C TYR A 91 -3.99 -10.12 -9.98
N GLN A 92 -2.86 -9.54 -9.59
CA GLN A 92 -2.62 -9.20 -8.18
C GLN A 92 -3.63 -8.16 -7.70
N GLY A 93 -3.98 -7.19 -8.54
CA GLY A 93 -5.05 -6.22 -8.28
C GLY A 93 -6.36 -6.89 -7.87
N TYR A 94 -6.83 -7.82 -8.71
CA TYR A 94 -8.01 -8.63 -8.42
C TYR A 94 -7.93 -9.32 -7.05
N ARG A 95 -6.78 -9.94 -6.74
CA ARG A 95 -6.58 -10.65 -5.47
C ARG A 95 -6.60 -9.70 -4.28
N ARG A 96 -5.93 -8.55 -4.36
CA ARG A 96 -5.87 -7.56 -3.28
C ARG A 96 -7.23 -6.90 -3.05
N TYR A 97 -7.93 -6.55 -4.13
CA TYR A 97 -9.30 -6.06 -4.09
C TYR A 97 -10.23 -7.02 -3.32
N HIS A 98 -10.14 -8.32 -3.63
CA HIS A 98 -10.93 -9.36 -2.97
C HIS A 98 -10.48 -9.71 -1.55
N MET A 99 -9.38 -9.15 -1.03
CA MET A 99 -9.05 -9.34 0.39
C MET A 99 -9.71 -8.30 1.28
N GLU A 100 -9.84 -7.05 0.83
CA GLU A 100 -10.26 -5.96 1.74
C GLU A 100 -11.31 -5.00 1.17
N CYS A 101 -11.31 -4.77 -0.14
CA CYS A 101 -12.16 -3.74 -0.76
C CYS A 101 -13.57 -4.26 -1.05
N HIS A 102 -13.69 -5.53 -1.48
CA HIS A 102 -14.94 -6.14 -1.92
C HIS A 102 -16.04 -6.16 -0.83
N ARG A 103 -15.64 -6.14 0.46
CA ARG A 103 -16.58 -6.16 1.59
C ARG A 103 -17.56 -5.00 1.58
N CYS A 104 -17.11 -3.83 1.10
CA CYS A 104 -17.93 -2.62 1.03
C CYS A 104 -18.31 -2.26 -0.40
N HIS A 105 -17.37 -2.42 -1.34
CA HIS A 105 -17.55 -2.07 -2.76
C HIS A 105 -18.13 -3.20 -3.62
N GLY A 106 -18.63 -4.26 -2.98
CA GLY A 106 -19.31 -5.37 -3.66
C GLY A 106 -18.35 -6.34 -4.35
N ALA A 107 -18.90 -7.41 -4.91
CA ALA A 107 -18.13 -8.23 -5.84
C ALA A 107 -17.83 -7.42 -7.11
N ASP A 108 -16.63 -7.63 -7.68
CA ASP A 108 -16.20 -7.01 -8.92
C ASP A 108 -16.21 -5.46 -8.97
N GLY A 109 -16.37 -4.77 -7.84
CA GLY A 109 -16.38 -3.30 -7.80
C GLY A 109 -17.75 -2.67 -8.00
N LEU A 110 -18.83 -3.45 -8.04
CA LEU A 110 -20.17 -2.99 -8.44
C LEU A 110 -20.95 -2.24 -7.35
N GLY A 111 -20.35 -2.01 -6.18
CA GLY A 111 -20.95 -1.30 -5.07
C GLY A 111 -21.92 -2.14 -4.23
N HIS A 112 -22.05 -1.78 -2.96
CA HIS A 112 -23.09 -2.29 -2.06
C HIS A 112 -23.31 -1.30 -0.92
N LEU A 113 -22.52 -1.37 0.15
CA LEU A 113 -22.53 -0.40 1.26
C LEU A 113 -21.73 0.87 0.94
N ALA A 114 -20.80 0.75 -0.02
CA ALA A 114 -20.02 1.83 -0.58
C ALA A 114 -20.29 1.97 -2.09
N PRO A 115 -19.87 3.09 -2.72
CA PRO A 115 -20.13 3.35 -4.13
C PRO A 115 -19.59 2.28 -5.08
N ASP A 116 -20.21 2.20 -6.25
CA ASP A 116 -19.74 1.43 -7.40
C ASP A 116 -18.44 2.04 -7.95
N LEU A 117 -17.33 1.32 -7.77
CA LEU A 117 -16.00 1.75 -8.23
C LEU A 117 -15.84 1.60 -9.74
N VAL A 118 -16.49 0.60 -10.36
CA VAL A 118 -16.46 0.40 -11.81
C VAL A 118 -17.10 1.59 -12.51
N ASN A 119 -18.21 2.09 -11.99
CA ASN A 119 -18.84 3.29 -12.55
C ASN A 119 -18.07 4.57 -12.21
N SER A 120 -17.49 4.67 -11.00
CA SER A 120 -16.71 5.86 -10.59
C SER A 120 -15.45 6.07 -11.44
N LEU A 121 -14.71 4.99 -11.74
CA LEU A 121 -13.45 5.03 -12.51
C LEU A 121 -13.62 5.27 -14.02
N LYS A 122 -14.85 5.44 -14.50
CA LYS A 122 -15.11 5.95 -15.86
C LYS A 122 -14.78 7.44 -15.97
N THR A 123 -14.90 8.18 -14.87
CA THR A 123 -14.69 9.64 -14.85
C THR A 123 -13.67 10.10 -13.82
N MET A 124 -13.37 9.27 -12.81
CA MET A 124 -12.33 9.54 -11.81
C MET A 124 -10.94 9.27 -12.41
N ASP A 125 -10.02 10.21 -12.22
CA ASP A 125 -8.62 10.05 -12.63
C ASP A 125 -7.81 9.22 -11.61
N TYR A 126 -6.59 8.86 -12.02
CA TYR A 126 -5.69 8.04 -11.20
C TYR A 126 -5.27 8.75 -9.91
N GLU A 127 -4.93 10.04 -9.97
CA GLU A 127 -4.50 10.81 -8.81
C GLU A 127 -5.59 10.90 -7.74
N THR A 128 -6.84 11.17 -8.14
CA THR A 128 -8.00 11.18 -7.23
C THR A 128 -8.22 9.81 -6.61
N PHE A 129 -8.11 8.73 -7.40
CA PHE A 129 -8.18 7.37 -6.86
C PHE A 129 -7.11 7.12 -5.80
N MET A 130 -5.86 7.51 -6.09
CA MET A 130 -4.74 7.31 -5.17
C MET A 130 -4.88 8.15 -3.91
N GLU A 131 -5.30 9.41 -4.01
CA GLU A 131 -5.54 10.28 -2.86
C GLU A 131 -6.57 9.63 -1.91
N ILE A 132 -7.69 9.16 -2.44
CA ILE A 132 -8.75 8.51 -1.65
C ILE A 132 -8.28 7.17 -1.10
N ALA A 133 -7.60 6.33 -1.89
CA ALA A 133 -7.16 5.01 -1.47
C ALA A 133 -6.07 5.08 -0.39
N VAL A 134 -5.15 6.03 -0.50
CA VAL A 134 -4.05 6.24 0.44
C VAL A 134 -4.56 6.83 1.75
N ASN A 135 -5.34 7.92 1.68
CA ASN A 135 -5.72 8.71 2.84
C ASN A 135 -7.06 8.30 3.46
N GLY A 136 -7.91 7.62 2.69
CA GLY A 136 -9.29 7.34 3.07
C GLY A 136 -10.20 8.56 2.86
N VAL A 137 -11.48 8.36 3.10
CA VAL A 137 -12.48 9.44 3.02
C VAL A 137 -13.59 9.19 4.03
N GLU A 138 -13.98 10.24 4.76
CA GLU A 138 -15.23 10.25 5.50
C GLU A 138 -16.36 10.55 4.52
N ALA A 139 -17.20 9.56 4.24
CA ALA A 139 -18.30 9.75 3.33
C ALA A 139 -19.42 10.50 4.05
N ASN A 140 -19.56 11.80 3.79
CA ASN A 140 -20.81 12.54 4.02
C ASN A 140 -21.90 12.14 2.99
N ILE A 141 -21.96 10.85 2.63
CA ILE A 141 -22.95 10.32 1.72
C ILE A 141 -24.22 10.13 2.54
N LYS A 142 -25.28 10.89 2.17
CA LYS A 142 -26.57 11.01 2.83
C LYS A 142 -27.31 9.68 3.13
N SER A 143 -26.80 8.53 2.68
CA SER A 143 -27.42 7.22 2.85
C SER A 143 -26.68 6.25 3.78
N THR A 144 -25.38 6.41 4.07
CA THR A 144 -24.63 5.41 4.87
C THR A 144 -23.73 5.97 5.96
N GLY A 145 -23.30 7.24 5.90
CA GLY A 145 -22.44 7.86 6.94
C GLY A 145 -21.14 7.09 7.22
N GLY A 146 -20.66 6.30 6.24
CA GLY A 146 -19.54 5.38 6.42
C GLY A 146 -18.18 6.06 6.24
N VAL A 147 -17.18 5.62 7.01
CA VAL A 147 -15.78 6.03 6.82
C VAL A 147 -15.07 4.97 5.98
N MET A 148 -14.50 5.37 4.84
CA MET A 148 -13.53 4.56 4.12
C MET A 148 -12.15 4.81 4.75
N PRO A 149 -11.50 3.81 5.36
CA PRO A 149 -10.18 3.99 5.94
C PRO A 149 -9.13 4.20 4.84
N GLY A 150 -8.04 4.87 5.18
CA GLY A 150 -6.86 4.94 4.33
C GLY A 150 -6.04 3.66 4.35
N PHE A 151 -5.53 3.26 3.19
CA PHE A 151 -4.79 2.00 3.01
C PHE A 151 -3.30 2.19 2.70
N GLY A 152 -2.80 3.44 2.62
CA GLY A 152 -1.41 3.72 2.28
C GLY A 152 -0.40 3.07 3.23
N ALA A 153 -0.71 3.05 4.53
CA ALA A 153 0.15 2.43 5.55
C ALA A 153 -0.07 0.92 5.72
N ASN A 154 -1.04 0.31 5.01
CA ASN A 154 -1.33 -1.11 5.14
C ASN A 154 -0.31 -1.92 4.31
N PRO A 155 0.55 -2.76 4.92
CA PRO A 155 1.59 -3.49 4.20
C PRO A 155 1.05 -4.49 3.16
N ASN A 156 -0.22 -4.89 3.28
CA ASN A 156 -0.87 -5.82 2.35
C ASN A 156 -1.56 -5.13 1.17
N LEU A 157 -1.77 -3.81 1.23
CA LEU A 157 -2.52 -3.04 0.24
C LEU A 157 -1.76 -1.85 -0.32
N GLY A 158 -1.08 -1.06 0.52
CA GLY A 158 -0.35 0.15 0.12
C GLY A 158 0.56 -0.07 -1.08
N PRO A 159 1.47 -1.07 -1.05
CA PRO A 159 2.34 -1.38 -2.20
C PRO A 159 1.59 -1.93 -3.43
N TYR A 160 0.31 -2.23 -3.31
CA TYR A 160 -0.51 -2.86 -4.36
C TYR A 160 -1.65 -1.97 -4.86
N LEU A 161 -1.75 -0.71 -4.41
CA LEU A 161 -2.84 0.18 -4.81
C LEU A 161 -2.89 0.40 -6.33
N ASP A 162 -1.73 0.50 -6.98
CA ASP A 162 -1.63 0.57 -8.45
C ASP A 162 -2.23 -0.66 -9.14
N ASN A 163 -2.02 -1.84 -8.57
CA ASN A 163 -2.60 -3.07 -9.13
C ASN A 163 -4.10 -3.09 -8.97
N ILE A 164 -4.61 -2.63 -7.82
CA ILE A 164 -6.03 -2.52 -7.57
C ILE A 164 -6.65 -1.52 -8.57
N TYR A 165 -5.99 -0.39 -8.82
CA TYR A 165 -6.36 0.57 -9.85
C TYR A 165 -6.47 -0.10 -11.22
N MET A 166 -5.39 -0.76 -11.69
CA MET A 166 -5.38 -1.45 -12.99
C MET A 166 -6.54 -2.45 -13.13
N TYR A 167 -6.80 -3.26 -12.10
CA TYR A 167 -7.92 -4.19 -12.09
C TYR A 167 -9.28 -3.50 -12.21
N LEU A 168 -9.54 -2.48 -11.39
CA LEU A 168 -10.82 -1.77 -11.42
C LEU A 168 -10.99 -0.91 -12.67
N LYS A 169 -9.90 -0.37 -13.21
CA LYS A 169 -9.90 0.42 -14.44
C LYS A 169 -10.20 -0.46 -15.65
N ALA A 170 -9.62 -1.67 -15.72
CA ALA A 170 -9.97 -2.66 -16.75
C ALA A 170 -11.47 -3.03 -16.74
N ARG A 171 -12.09 -3.09 -15.55
CA ARG A 171 -13.56 -3.25 -15.40
C ARG A 171 -14.32 -2.03 -15.90
N ALA A 172 -13.91 -0.83 -15.45
CA ALA A 172 -14.57 0.43 -15.76
C ALA A 172 -14.59 0.70 -17.27
N ASP A 173 -13.51 0.36 -17.96
CA ASP A 173 -13.34 0.49 -19.40
C ASP A 173 -13.99 -0.66 -20.18
N GLY A 174 -14.66 -1.59 -19.50
CA GLY A 174 -15.37 -2.72 -20.10
C GLY A 174 -14.46 -3.76 -20.75
N LYS A 175 -13.15 -3.73 -20.48
CA LYS A 175 -12.17 -4.68 -21.03
C LYS A 175 -12.13 -6.00 -20.28
N LEU A 176 -12.61 -6.03 -19.03
CA LEU A 176 -12.62 -7.23 -18.20
C LEU A 176 -14.03 -7.59 -17.70
N ALA A 177 -14.55 -8.76 -18.10
CA ALA A 177 -15.91 -9.23 -17.76
C ALA A 177 -16.01 -9.87 -16.36
N PRO A 178 -17.10 -9.67 -15.58
CA PRO A 178 -17.22 -10.03 -14.16
C PRO A 178 -16.73 -11.45 -13.80
N GLY A 179 -16.27 -11.63 -12.56
CA GLY A 179 -15.69 -12.89 -12.08
C GLY A 179 -14.16 -12.92 -12.09
N ARG A 180 -13.59 -14.06 -11.66
CA ARG A 180 -12.14 -14.20 -11.50
C ARG A 180 -11.43 -14.18 -12.87
N PRO A 181 -10.46 -13.26 -13.10
CA PRO A 181 -9.65 -13.30 -14.31
C PRO A 181 -8.64 -14.44 -14.26
N ASP A 182 -8.34 -15.00 -15.43
CA ASP A 182 -7.18 -15.86 -15.64
C ASP A 182 -5.92 -15.04 -15.89
N ARG A 183 -4.76 -15.69 -15.86
CA ARG A 183 -3.45 -15.01 -15.95
C ARG A 183 -2.62 -15.63 -17.07
N PHE A 184 -2.23 -14.83 -18.06
CA PHE A 184 -1.53 -15.35 -19.25
C PHE A 184 -0.02 -15.51 -19.09
N ASP A 185 0.57 -14.94 -18.05
CA ASP A 185 2.01 -15.05 -17.76
C ASP A 185 2.32 -16.17 -16.76
N ARG A 186 1.33 -17.01 -16.46
CA ARG A 186 1.58 -18.28 -15.79
C ARG A 186 2.09 -19.23 -16.87
N GLU A 187 3.32 -19.67 -16.71
CA GLU A 187 3.83 -20.81 -17.47
C GLU A 187 2.84 -21.97 -17.29
N GLU A 188 2.21 -22.40 -18.38
CA GLU A 188 1.23 -23.49 -18.37
C GLU A 188 1.96 -24.75 -17.89
N LEU A 189 1.77 -25.09 -16.61
CA LEU A 189 2.24 -26.35 -16.07
C LEU A 189 1.33 -27.46 -16.63
N ASN A 190 1.73 -28.01 -17.77
CA ASN A 190 1.19 -29.25 -18.30
C ASN A 190 1.62 -30.39 -17.37
N PHE A 191 0.67 -30.92 -16.59
CA PHE A 191 0.83 -32.12 -15.77
C PHE A 191 0.33 -33.35 -16.52
#